data_AF-A0A2Z6RHF7-F1
#
_entry.id   AF-A0A2Z6RHF7-F1
#
_cell.length_a   1.000
_cell.length_b   1.000
_cell.length_c   1.000
_cell.angle_alpha   90.00
_cell.angle_beta   90.00
_cell.angle_gamma   90.00
#
_symmetry.space_group_name_H-M   'P 1'
#
loop_
_entity.id
_entity.type
_entity.pdbx_description
1 polymer ?
#
loop_
_entity_poly.entity_id
_entity_poly.type
_entity_poly.pdbx_seq_one_letter_code
_entity_poly.pdbx_strand_id
1 'polypeptide(L)'
;MDIVSPDIYNSLLSPPSLKEWRSTVSSMPNGKAPGPSMIIYEMLKHSGPTTNSLLLILICACFALADIPNLWHQAMVFPILKPHEWHCQLKNTHPITLLEVIQKSFVKLFYNRLSSILATHNVLIGGNFAELSEGTCHDPIITLESIIQDANYNNSPLWILFQDISKAFDSVNLTMLKFALERICLPTSAIMLILSLFMNRSNRVFTAHDPLLTVLKNEMMDPYVLRSLTLLLTTTDDTLNIAINNLVFMDDSTLISSSKAGLEHMLLIIEEFYMLNNTSANHQKYVLISNSLSLTTTSTIFPVDLNLELSPLNSISSLSVTPISITSSFQFLGVWFNIKGSQDFVKKQIAGKCNSFTATLRPVRLSTK
;
A
#
# COMPACT_ATOMS: atom_id res chain seq x y z
N MET A 1 -25.93 9.85 -6.34
CA MET A 1 -24.71 10.31 -7.04
C MET A 1 -24.37 11.64 -6.45
N ASP A 2 -23.27 11.68 -5.73
CA ASP A 2 -22.83 12.83 -4.97
C ASP A 2 -22.17 13.80 -5.94
N ILE A 3 -22.72 15.01 -6.05
CA ILE A 3 -22.42 15.92 -7.16
C ILE A 3 -21.15 16.71 -6.81
N VAL A 4 -20.00 16.14 -7.16
CA VAL A 4 -18.72 16.84 -7.12
C VAL A 4 -18.77 18.00 -8.12
N SER A 5 -18.71 19.25 -7.65
CA SER A 5 -18.67 20.39 -8.57
C SER A 5 -17.30 20.44 -9.28
N PRO A 6 -17.25 20.56 -10.62
CA PRO A 6 -15.99 20.76 -11.35
C PRO A 6 -15.19 22.00 -10.87
N ASP A 7 -15.88 23.00 -10.32
CA ASP A 7 -15.27 24.27 -9.92
C ASP A 7 -14.21 24.15 -8.82
N ILE A 8 -14.26 23.09 -8.00
CA ILE A 8 -13.29 22.87 -6.92
C ILE A 8 -11.86 22.68 -7.46
N TYR A 9 -11.71 22.34 -8.74
CA TYR A 9 -10.43 22.11 -9.41
C TYR A 9 -9.92 23.32 -10.20
N ASN A 10 -10.63 24.46 -10.21
CA ASN A 10 -10.26 25.65 -11.01
C ASN A 10 -8.84 26.17 -10.71
N SER A 11 -8.29 25.92 -9.52
CA SER A 11 -6.92 26.28 -9.13
C SER A 11 -5.86 25.20 -9.40
N LEU A 12 -6.25 23.95 -9.67
CA LEU A 12 -5.38 22.77 -9.66
C LEU A 12 -4.18 22.90 -10.60
N LEU A 13 -4.42 23.41 -11.82
CA LEU A 13 -3.38 23.60 -12.85
C LEU A 13 -2.87 25.05 -12.96
N SER A 14 -3.17 25.92 -11.99
CA SER A 14 -2.66 27.30 -11.98
C SER A 14 -1.12 27.34 -11.96
N PRO A 15 -0.44 28.26 -12.66
CA PRO A 15 1.02 28.33 -12.65
C PRO A 15 1.57 28.46 -11.22
N PRO A 16 2.42 27.53 -10.74
CA PRO A 16 2.88 27.54 -9.35
C PRO A 16 3.81 28.70 -9.04
N SER A 17 3.85 29.08 -7.76
CA SER A 17 4.74 30.14 -7.30
C SER A 17 6.15 29.60 -7.01
N LEU A 18 7.17 30.47 -7.12
CA LEU A 18 8.55 30.13 -6.72
C LEU A 18 8.65 29.68 -5.25
N LYS A 19 7.76 30.19 -4.37
CA LYS A 19 7.67 29.80 -2.96
C LYS A 19 7.13 28.37 -2.83
N GLU A 20 6.05 28.05 -3.54
CA GLU A 20 5.42 26.73 -3.57
C GLU A 20 6.33 25.64 -4.14
N TRP A 21 7.02 25.94 -5.25
CA TRP A 21 8.05 25.06 -5.82
C TRP A 21 9.18 24.78 -4.82
N ARG A 22 9.79 25.82 -4.24
CA ARG A 22 10.86 25.66 -3.24
C ARG A 22 10.39 24.93 -1.98
N SER A 23 9.17 25.20 -1.52
CA SER A 23 8.57 24.48 -0.39
C SER A 23 8.45 22.98 -0.70
N THR A 24 7.92 22.64 -1.89
CA THR A 24 7.81 21.25 -2.33
C THR A 24 9.18 20.57 -2.41
N VAL A 25 10.15 21.18 -3.09
CA VAL A 25 11.53 20.69 -3.18
C VAL A 25 12.16 20.48 -1.79
N SER A 26 11.97 21.41 -0.86
CA SER A 26 12.50 21.29 0.51
C SER A 26 11.91 20.10 1.28
N SER A 27 10.64 19.76 1.03
CA SER A 27 9.91 18.65 1.67
C SER A 27 10.28 17.26 1.14
N MET A 28 10.96 17.16 -0.01
CA MET A 28 11.35 15.87 -0.58
C MET A 28 12.33 15.13 0.34
N PRO A 29 12.28 13.79 0.44
CA PRO A 29 13.14 13.04 1.37
C PRO A 29 14.61 13.02 0.92
N ASN A 30 15.53 13.17 1.88
CA ASN A 30 16.97 12.97 1.66
C ASN A 30 17.33 11.47 1.52
N GLY A 31 18.53 11.17 1.03
CA GLY A 31 19.10 9.81 0.99
C GLY A 31 18.37 8.85 0.06
N LYS A 32 17.77 9.35 -1.04
CA LYS A 32 17.07 8.53 -2.05
C LYS A 32 17.87 8.43 -3.34
N ALA A 33 17.78 7.27 -4.00
CA ALA A 33 18.42 7.04 -5.29
C ALA A 33 17.90 8.01 -6.37
N PRO A 34 18.80 8.54 -7.23
CA PRO A 34 18.44 9.48 -8.29
C PRO A 34 17.69 8.79 -9.44
N GLY A 35 17.24 9.59 -10.41
CA GLY A 35 16.78 9.10 -11.71
C GLY A 35 17.92 8.96 -12.73
N PRO A 36 17.60 8.74 -14.02
CA PRO A 36 18.57 8.62 -15.12
C PRO A 36 19.66 9.71 -15.18
N SER A 37 19.33 10.95 -14.78
CA SER A 37 20.23 12.11 -14.72
C SER A 37 21.31 12.06 -13.63
N MET A 38 21.22 11.10 -12.70
CA MET A 38 22.01 11.03 -11.46
C MET A 38 21.83 12.21 -10.49
N ILE A 39 20.88 13.12 -10.74
CA ILE A 39 20.56 14.24 -9.82
C ILE A 39 19.81 13.71 -8.59
N ILE A 40 20.35 13.97 -7.40
CA ILE A 40 19.73 13.66 -6.10
C ILE A 40 18.95 14.86 -5.53
N TYR A 41 18.06 14.62 -4.56
CA TYR A 41 17.23 15.68 -3.96
C TYR A 41 18.05 16.77 -3.28
N GLU A 42 19.19 16.42 -2.69
CA GLU A 42 20.11 17.34 -2.03
C GLU A 42 20.67 18.38 -3.02
N MET A 43 21.05 17.95 -4.23
CA MET A 43 21.48 18.86 -5.30
C MET A 43 20.35 19.80 -5.73
N LEU A 44 19.11 19.30 -5.78
CA LEU A 44 17.95 20.12 -6.11
C LEU A 44 17.61 21.13 -5.00
N LYS A 45 17.72 20.73 -3.72
CA LYS A 45 17.52 21.61 -2.54
C LYS A 45 18.57 22.70 -2.42
N HIS A 46 19.83 22.40 -2.72
CA HIS A 46 20.94 23.37 -2.71
C HIS A 46 21.12 24.11 -4.04
N SER A 47 20.20 23.95 -5.00
CA SER A 47 20.29 24.62 -6.31
C SER A 47 20.12 26.14 -6.20
N GLY A 48 20.87 26.88 -7.03
CA GLY A 48 20.91 28.34 -6.98
C GLY A 48 19.59 29.01 -7.42
N PRO A 49 19.48 30.35 -7.26
CA PRO A 49 18.28 31.09 -7.66
C PRO A 49 18.02 30.95 -9.17
N THR A 50 19.04 31.05 -10.02
CA THR A 50 18.94 30.89 -11.48
C THR A 50 18.40 29.51 -11.87
N THR A 51 18.92 28.45 -11.27
CA THR A 51 18.45 27.07 -11.50
C THR A 51 17.00 26.90 -11.10
N ASN A 52 16.61 27.43 -9.94
CA ASN A 52 15.21 27.41 -9.49
C ASN A 52 14.27 28.18 -10.44
N SER A 53 14.70 29.31 -11.01
CA SER A 53 13.90 30.07 -11.97
C SER A 53 13.71 29.30 -13.29
N LEU A 54 14.77 28.67 -13.82
CA LEU A 54 14.68 27.84 -15.03
C LEU A 54 13.80 26.60 -14.81
N LEU A 55 13.92 25.95 -13.64
CA LEU A 55 13.05 24.83 -13.27
C LEU A 55 11.60 25.29 -13.09
N LEU A 56 11.34 26.45 -12.49
CA LEU A 56 9.98 26.98 -12.37
C LEU A 56 9.35 27.25 -13.74
N ILE A 57 10.10 27.78 -14.71
CA ILE A 57 9.62 27.95 -16.10
C ILE A 57 9.22 26.59 -16.70
N LEU A 58 10.03 25.55 -16.52
CA LEU A 58 9.71 24.19 -16.96
C LEU A 58 8.44 23.65 -16.28
N ILE A 59 8.32 23.80 -14.96
CA ILE A 59 7.14 23.36 -14.20
C ILE A 59 5.88 24.11 -14.65
N CYS A 60 5.94 25.43 -14.82
CA CYS A 60 4.82 26.22 -15.31
C CYS A 60 4.41 25.82 -16.73
N ALA A 61 5.38 25.45 -17.61
CA ALA A 61 5.07 24.92 -18.93
C ALA A 61 4.35 23.56 -18.84
N CYS A 62 4.78 22.64 -17.97
CA CYS A 62 4.08 21.37 -17.75
C CYS A 62 2.63 21.55 -17.28
N PHE A 63 2.39 22.51 -16.37
CA PHE A 63 1.03 22.86 -15.93
C PHE A 63 0.18 23.50 -17.04
N ALA A 64 0.75 24.41 -17.82
CA ALA A 64 0.03 25.13 -18.88
C ALA A 64 -0.26 24.28 -20.13
N LEU A 65 0.63 23.34 -20.46
CA LEU A 65 0.46 22.38 -21.57
C LEU A 65 -0.27 21.10 -21.15
N ALA A 66 -0.42 20.88 -19.84
CA ALA A 66 -0.97 19.65 -19.26
C ALA A 66 -0.23 18.36 -19.70
N ASP A 67 1.10 18.45 -19.83
CA ASP A 67 1.95 17.34 -20.26
C ASP A 67 3.37 17.42 -19.64
N ILE A 68 4.16 16.36 -19.78
CA ILE A 68 5.53 16.24 -19.26
C ILE A 68 6.59 16.27 -20.39
N PRO A 69 7.86 16.64 -20.10
CA PRO A 69 8.92 16.59 -21.10
C PRO A 69 9.25 15.15 -21.47
N ASN A 70 9.49 14.87 -22.75
CA ASN A 70 9.76 13.51 -23.27
C ASN A 70 10.83 12.70 -22.50
N LEU A 71 11.81 13.37 -21.89
CA LEU A 71 12.85 12.74 -21.07
C LEU A 71 12.31 12.13 -19.77
N TRP A 72 11.19 12.62 -19.23
CA TRP A 72 10.55 12.10 -18.01
C TRP A 72 9.74 10.81 -18.23
N HIS A 73 9.53 10.38 -19.49
CA HIS A 73 9.10 9.01 -19.77
C HIS A 73 10.25 7.99 -19.62
N GLN A 74 11.51 8.43 -19.50
CA GLN A 74 12.65 7.54 -19.30
C GLN A 74 12.85 7.22 -17.82
N ALA A 75 13.06 5.94 -17.50
CA ALA A 75 13.30 5.48 -16.14
C ALA A 75 14.35 4.37 -16.07
N MET A 76 14.97 4.20 -14.90
CA MET A 76 15.83 3.06 -14.60
C MET A 76 15.12 2.07 -13.67
N VAL A 77 15.10 0.78 -14.00
CA VAL A 77 14.47 -0.26 -13.17
C VAL A 77 15.55 -1.04 -12.45
N PHE A 78 15.49 -1.07 -11.12
CA PHE A 78 16.41 -1.81 -10.26
C PHE A 78 15.69 -2.99 -9.58
N PRO A 79 16.01 -4.25 -9.93
CA PRO A 79 15.34 -5.42 -9.36
C PRO A 79 15.90 -5.76 -7.96
N ILE A 80 15.12 -5.52 -6.91
CA ILE A 80 15.46 -5.96 -5.55
C ILE A 80 14.93 -7.38 -5.32
N LEU A 81 15.74 -8.28 -4.75
CA LEU A 81 15.30 -9.63 -4.42
C LEU A 81 14.27 -9.64 -3.29
N LYS A 82 13.24 -10.50 -3.40
CA LYS A 82 12.35 -10.84 -2.27
C LYS A 82 13.13 -11.61 -1.19
N PRO A 83 12.67 -11.64 0.07
CA PRO A 83 13.33 -12.36 1.18
C PRO A 83 13.18 -13.89 1.11
N HIS A 84 13.21 -14.46 -0.09
CA HIS A 84 13.07 -15.88 -0.41
C HIS A 84 14.15 -16.26 -1.45
N GLU A 85 14.38 -17.56 -1.69
CA GLU A 85 15.34 -17.99 -2.70
C GLU A 85 14.97 -17.48 -4.10
N TRP A 86 15.95 -16.88 -4.78
CA TRP A 86 15.73 -16.21 -6.07
C TRP A 86 15.38 -17.20 -7.19
N HIS A 87 16.03 -18.37 -7.22
CA HIS A 87 15.93 -19.38 -8.27
C HIS A 87 16.04 -18.83 -9.72
N CYS A 88 16.71 -17.68 -9.90
CA CYS A 88 16.73 -16.91 -11.16
C CYS A 88 15.35 -16.47 -11.70
N GLN A 89 14.30 -16.47 -10.87
CA GLN A 89 12.93 -16.17 -11.29
C GLN A 89 12.60 -14.68 -11.08
N LEU A 90 12.21 -13.97 -12.15
CA LEU A 90 11.88 -12.53 -12.08
C LEU A 90 10.71 -12.22 -11.12
N LYS A 91 9.74 -13.13 -10.98
CA LYS A 91 8.64 -13.03 -9.99
C LYS A 91 9.13 -12.99 -8.53
N ASN A 92 10.36 -13.45 -8.27
CA ASN A 92 11.00 -13.40 -6.95
C ASN A 92 11.75 -12.07 -6.72
N THR A 93 11.46 -11.03 -7.51
CA THR A 93 11.99 -9.67 -7.35
C THR A 93 10.86 -8.63 -7.15
N HIS A 94 11.22 -7.46 -6.62
CA HIS A 94 10.46 -6.22 -6.66
C HIS A 94 11.22 -5.25 -7.60
N PRO A 95 10.70 -4.95 -8.80
CA PRO A 95 11.30 -3.97 -9.70
C PRO A 95 11.01 -2.54 -9.20
N ILE A 96 12.04 -1.86 -8.68
CA ILE A 96 11.91 -0.45 -8.27
C ILE A 96 12.21 0.46 -9.46
N THR A 97 11.26 1.32 -9.82
CA THR A 97 11.41 2.29 -10.92
C THR A 97 11.95 3.63 -10.40
N LEU A 98 13.17 3.96 -10.82
CA LEU A 98 13.86 5.20 -10.53
C LEU A 98 13.50 6.26 -11.59
N LEU A 99 12.48 7.05 -11.29
CA LEU A 99 12.08 8.25 -12.05
C LEU A 99 12.97 9.47 -11.74
N GLU A 100 12.89 10.52 -12.56
CA GLU A 100 13.63 11.76 -12.37
C GLU A 100 13.28 12.48 -11.07
N VAL A 101 14.28 13.09 -10.40
CA VAL A 101 14.08 13.81 -9.13
C VAL A 101 13.23 15.08 -9.33
N ILE A 102 13.36 15.75 -10.48
CA ILE A 102 12.55 16.91 -10.84
C ILE A 102 11.10 16.48 -11.13
N GLN A 103 10.91 15.37 -11.87
CA GLN A 103 9.59 14.77 -12.14
C GLN A 103 8.87 14.35 -10.85
N LYS A 104 9.56 13.65 -9.94
CA LYS A 104 9.04 13.28 -8.61
C LYS A 104 8.61 14.52 -7.81
N SER A 105 9.36 15.62 -7.89
CA SER A 105 9.04 16.89 -7.23
C SER A 105 7.85 17.61 -7.87
N PHE A 106 7.72 17.56 -9.21
CA PHE A 106 6.57 18.06 -9.96
C PHE A 106 5.28 17.31 -9.61
N VAL A 107 5.31 15.98 -9.68
CA VAL A 107 4.16 15.12 -9.33
C VAL A 107 3.78 15.33 -7.86
N LYS A 108 4.74 15.52 -6.95
CA LYS A 108 4.44 15.85 -5.55
C LYS A 108 3.76 17.22 -5.38
N LEU A 109 4.10 18.22 -6.19
CA LEU A 109 3.42 19.53 -6.18
C LEU A 109 1.96 19.38 -6.65
N PHE A 110 1.74 18.72 -7.79
CA PHE A 110 0.39 18.42 -8.31
C PHE A 110 -0.44 17.61 -7.31
N TYR A 111 0.12 16.53 -6.77
CA TYR A 111 -0.51 15.71 -5.73
C TYR A 111 -0.88 16.53 -4.48
N ASN A 112 0.00 17.42 -4.00
CA ASN A 112 -0.27 18.20 -2.79
C ASN A 112 -1.50 19.10 -2.98
N ARG A 113 -1.66 19.70 -4.17
CA ARG A 113 -2.86 20.47 -4.53
C ARG A 113 -4.10 19.58 -4.63
N LEU A 114 -3.98 18.47 -5.37
CA LEU A 114 -5.10 17.55 -5.59
C LEU A 114 -5.61 16.95 -4.28
N SER A 115 -4.71 16.38 -3.46
CA SER A 115 -5.03 15.80 -2.15
C SER A 115 -5.71 16.82 -1.23
N SER A 116 -5.21 18.08 -1.20
CA SER A 116 -5.84 19.16 -0.44
C SER A 116 -7.27 19.46 -0.92
N ILE A 117 -7.51 19.52 -2.23
CA ILE A 117 -8.85 19.73 -2.80
C ILE A 117 -9.78 18.55 -2.48
N LEU A 118 -9.31 17.31 -2.65
CA LEU A 118 -10.10 16.09 -2.41
C LEU A 118 -10.51 15.96 -0.94
N ALA A 119 -9.61 16.26 0.00
CA ALA A 119 -9.90 16.26 1.43
C ALA A 119 -10.86 17.40 1.82
N THR A 120 -10.57 18.64 1.40
CA THR A 120 -11.37 19.83 1.76
C THR A 120 -12.84 19.72 1.34
N HIS A 121 -13.13 18.99 0.27
CA HIS A 121 -14.48 18.79 -0.26
C HIS A 121 -15.03 17.38 -0.05
N ASN A 122 -14.35 16.52 0.72
CA ASN A 122 -14.70 15.11 0.98
C ASN A 122 -15.06 14.33 -0.31
N VAL A 123 -14.24 14.45 -1.35
CA VAL A 123 -14.51 13.86 -2.68
C VAL A 123 -14.36 12.33 -2.66
N LEU A 124 -13.53 11.80 -1.77
CA LEU A 124 -13.38 10.36 -1.52
C LEU A 124 -14.01 10.06 -0.16
N ILE A 125 -15.05 9.21 -0.14
CA ILE A 125 -15.85 8.88 1.05
C ILE A 125 -15.87 7.36 1.24
N GLY A 126 -15.72 6.89 2.48
CA GLY A 126 -15.84 5.47 2.85
C GLY A 126 -14.59 4.91 3.55
N GLY A 127 -14.52 3.59 3.68
CA GLY A 127 -13.47 2.86 4.41
C GLY A 127 -12.09 2.80 3.76
N ASN A 128 -11.67 3.84 3.02
CA ASN A 128 -10.30 3.98 2.52
C ASN A 128 -9.49 4.87 3.47
N PHE A 129 -8.48 4.29 4.12
CA PHE A 129 -7.64 4.97 5.10
C PHE A 129 -6.23 5.29 4.56
N ALA A 130 -6.04 5.19 3.24
CA ALA A 130 -4.76 5.43 2.57
C ALA A 130 -4.73 6.74 1.77
N GLU A 131 -3.51 7.25 1.58
CA GLU A 131 -3.09 8.28 0.62
C GLU A 131 -3.68 9.71 0.75
N LEU A 132 -4.76 9.93 1.51
CA LEU A 132 -5.15 11.27 1.96
C LEU A 132 -4.38 11.68 3.22
N SER A 133 -4.21 13.00 3.42
CA SER A 133 -3.41 13.57 4.53
C SER A 133 -3.94 13.30 5.94
N GLU A 134 -5.16 12.80 6.05
CA GLU A 134 -5.87 12.49 7.30
C GLU A 134 -6.00 10.98 7.54
N GLY A 135 -5.72 10.15 6.54
CA GLY A 135 -5.79 8.68 6.65
C GLY A 135 -4.58 8.13 7.39
N THR A 136 -4.82 7.51 8.55
CA THR A 136 -3.76 6.82 9.31
C THR A 136 -3.95 5.30 9.27
N CYS A 137 -2.88 4.54 9.49
CA CYS A 137 -3.01 3.09 9.70
C CYS A 137 -3.68 2.74 11.03
N HIS A 138 -3.74 3.68 11.99
CA HIS A 138 -4.24 3.45 13.34
C HIS A 138 -5.75 3.28 13.38
N ASP A 139 -6.48 4.05 12.57
CA ASP A 139 -7.94 4.04 12.53
C ASP A 139 -8.53 2.71 12.03
N PRO A 140 -8.06 2.09 10.92
CA PRO A 140 -8.50 0.75 10.53
C PRO A 140 -7.98 -0.34 11.48
N ILE A 141 -6.85 -0.15 12.16
CA ILE A 141 -6.35 -1.08 13.20
C ILE A 141 -7.30 -1.10 14.40
N ILE A 142 -7.66 0.06 14.95
CA ILE A 142 -8.64 0.17 16.04
C ILE A 142 -10.01 -0.32 15.58
N THR A 143 -10.46 0.06 14.38
CA THR A 143 -11.75 -0.38 13.85
C THR A 143 -11.83 -1.91 13.78
N LEU A 144 -10.78 -2.58 13.29
CA LEU A 144 -10.73 -4.04 13.27
C LEU A 144 -10.69 -4.64 14.68
N GLU A 145 -9.97 -4.01 15.63
CA GLU A 145 -9.97 -4.45 17.02
C GLU A 145 -11.37 -4.32 17.66
N SER A 146 -12.03 -3.17 17.54
CA SER A 146 -13.37 -2.93 18.08
C SER A 146 -14.41 -3.89 17.49
N ILE A 147 -14.35 -4.18 16.18
CA ILE A 147 -15.25 -5.16 15.54
C ILE A 147 -15.03 -6.58 16.12
N ILE A 148 -13.77 -6.97 16.38
CA ILE A 148 -13.47 -8.26 17.02
C ILE A 148 -13.92 -8.26 18.49
N GLN A 149 -13.75 -7.16 19.23
CA GLN A 149 -14.18 -7.06 20.63
C GLN A 149 -15.72 -7.12 20.75
N ASP A 150 -16.45 -6.33 19.96
CA ASP A 150 -17.92 -6.33 19.95
C ASP A 150 -18.49 -7.72 19.62
N ALA A 151 -17.99 -8.37 18.57
CA ALA A 151 -18.48 -9.68 18.17
C ALA A 151 -18.25 -10.78 19.22
N ASN A 152 -17.16 -10.69 19.99
CA ASN A 152 -16.93 -11.59 21.12
C ASN A 152 -17.82 -11.25 22.33
N TYR A 153 -18.07 -9.97 22.61
CA TYR A 153 -18.93 -9.53 23.71
C TYR A 153 -20.40 -9.90 23.46
N ASN A 154 -20.91 -9.56 22.28
CA ASN A 154 -22.29 -9.84 21.86
C ASN A 154 -22.51 -11.30 21.41
N ASN A 155 -21.43 -12.11 21.32
CA ASN A 155 -21.44 -13.46 20.74
C ASN A 155 -22.03 -13.50 19.31
N SER A 156 -21.82 -12.43 18.54
CA SER A 156 -22.41 -12.27 17.21
C SER A 156 -21.54 -12.94 16.13
N PRO A 157 -22.13 -13.47 15.04
CA PRO A 157 -21.37 -14.03 13.92
C PRO A 157 -20.51 -12.97 13.23
N LEU A 158 -19.22 -13.26 13.05
CA LEU A 158 -18.24 -12.40 12.39
C LEU A 158 -17.43 -13.19 11.36
N TRP A 159 -17.31 -12.64 10.16
CA TRP A 159 -16.55 -13.17 9.03
C TRP A 159 -15.68 -12.05 8.44
N ILE A 160 -14.37 -12.27 8.39
CA ILE A 160 -13.36 -11.32 7.89
C ILE A 160 -12.59 -12.01 6.77
N LEU A 161 -12.36 -11.33 5.65
CA LEU A 161 -11.55 -11.83 4.54
C LEU A 161 -10.54 -10.77 4.11
N PHE A 162 -9.25 -11.10 4.18
CA PHE A 162 -8.18 -10.30 3.60
C PHE A 162 -7.97 -10.69 2.13
N GLN A 163 -7.85 -9.69 1.27
CA GLN A 163 -7.62 -9.76 -0.16
C GLN A 163 -6.37 -8.98 -0.55
N ASP A 164 -5.65 -9.48 -1.56
CA ASP A 164 -4.47 -8.87 -2.17
C ASP A 164 -4.74 -8.70 -3.67
N ILE A 165 -4.55 -7.49 -4.20
CA ILE A 165 -4.73 -7.22 -5.63
C ILE A 165 -3.46 -7.63 -6.40
N SER A 166 -3.61 -8.49 -7.42
CA SER A 166 -2.49 -8.97 -8.24
C SER A 166 -1.79 -7.81 -8.96
N LYS A 167 -0.62 -7.43 -8.41
CA LYS A 167 0.29 -6.40 -8.94
C LYS A 167 -0.39 -5.04 -9.16
N ALA A 168 -1.18 -4.54 -8.21
CA ALA A 168 -2.04 -3.36 -8.36
C ALA A 168 -1.46 -2.20 -9.22
N PHE A 169 -0.20 -1.80 -9.00
CA PHE A 169 0.46 -0.72 -9.75
C PHE A 169 0.91 -1.08 -11.19
N ASP A 170 1.13 -2.36 -11.50
CA ASP A 170 1.44 -2.85 -12.85
C ASP A 170 0.17 -3.16 -13.68
N SER A 171 -0.97 -3.42 -13.01
CA SER A 171 -2.22 -3.87 -13.64
C SER A 171 -3.26 -2.76 -13.86
N VAL A 172 -2.96 -1.49 -13.52
CA VAL A 172 -3.87 -0.35 -13.73
C VAL A 172 -4.23 -0.17 -15.20
N ASN A 173 -5.49 -0.41 -15.56
CA ASN A 173 -6.02 -0.13 -16.89
C ASN A 173 -6.23 1.39 -17.08
N LEU A 174 -5.53 2.00 -18.04
CA LEU A 174 -5.58 3.45 -18.26
C LEU A 174 -6.95 3.99 -18.70
N THR A 175 -7.78 3.19 -19.37
CA THR A 175 -9.15 3.56 -19.74
C THR A 175 -10.05 3.61 -18.50
N MET A 176 -9.87 2.68 -17.56
CA MET A 176 -10.63 2.62 -16.32
C MET A 176 -10.17 3.68 -15.32
N LEU A 177 -8.86 3.93 -15.23
CA LEU A 177 -8.29 5.08 -14.54
C LEU A 177 -8.88 6.39 -15.08
N LYS A 178 -8.95 6.56 -16.41
CA LYS A 178 -9.59 7.72 -17.03
C LYS A 178 -11.04 7.87 -16.57
N PHE A 179 -11.87 6.83 -16.66
CA PHE A 179 -13.27 6.89 -16.22
C PHE A 179 -13.41 7.18 -14.72
N ALA A 180 -12.51 6.69 -13.87
CA ALA A 180 -12.48 7.01 -12.45
C ALA A 180 -12.16 8.50 -12.19
N LEU A 181 -11.23 9.09 -12.95
CA LEU A 181 -10.90 10.52 -12.87
C LEU A 181 -12.01 11.42 -13.44
N GLU A 182 -12.68 10.99 -14.51
CA GLU A 182 -13.87 11.68 -15.04
C GLU A 182 -15.05 11.61 -14.05
N ARG A 183 -15.21 10.50 -13.31
CA ARG A 183 -16.24 10.33 -12.27
C ARG A 183 -16.08 11.27 -11.08
N ILE A 184 -14.85 11.64 -10.69
CA ILE A 184 -14.60 12.67 -9.67
C ILE A 184 -14.58 14.09 -10.25
N CYS A 185 -15.06 14.27 -11.49
CA CYS A 185 -15.16 15.54 -12.21
C CYS A 185 -13.83 16.28 -12.39
N LEU A 186 -12.71 15.56 -12.48
CA LEU A 186 -11.39 16.16 -12.68
C LEU A 186 -11.30 16.82 -14.07
N PRO A 187 -10.73 18.03 -14.22
CA PRO A 187 -10.63 18.70 -15.52
C PRO A 187 -9.86 17.86 -16.55
N THR A 188 -10.33 17.83 -17.80
CA THR A 188 -9.76 16.98 -18.88
C THR A 188 -8.25 17.16 -19.04
N SER A 189 -7.73 18.38 -18.87
CA SER A 189 -6.30 18.68 -18.84
C SER A 189 -5.57 17.97 -17.69
N ALA A 190 -6.11 17.99 -16.47
CA ALA A 190 -5.52 17.27 -15.35
C ALA A 190 -5.55 15.75 -15.55
N ILE A 191 -6.59 15.23 -16.21
CA ILE A 191 -6.67 13.81 -16.61
C ILE A 191 -5.60 13.47 -17.65
N MET A 192 -5.42 14.30 -18.69
CA MET A 192 -4.37 14.11 -19.70
C MET A 192 -2.96 14.13 -19.07
N LEU A 193 -2.70 15.07 -18.15
CA LEU A 193 -1.44 15.16 -17.41
C LEU A 193 -1.18 13.91 -16.55
N ILE A 194 -2.21 13.36 -15.89
CA ILE A 194 -2.08 12.09 -15.15
C ILE A 194 -1.78 10.94 -16.11
N LEU A 195 -2.49 10.86 -17.24
CA LEU A 195 -2.32 9.78 -18.22
C LEU A 195 -0.92 9.80 -18.88
N SER A 196 -0.35 10.97 -19.17
CA SER A 196 0.98 11.05 -19.80
C SER A 196 2.13 10.61 -18.90
N LEU A 197 1.95 10.62 -17.56
CA LEU A 197 2.89 9.98 -16.62
C LEU A 197 3.02 8.46 -16.84
N PHE A 198 1.97 7.80 -17.34
CA PHE A 198 1.95 6.34 -17.55
C PHE A 198 2.27 5.93 -18.99
N MET A 199 1.90 6.76 -19.97
CA MET A 199 2.11 6.52 -21.40
C MET A 199 3.59 6.67 -21.82
N ASN A 200 3.94 6.07 -22.97
CA ASN A 200 5.24 6.20 -23.65
C ASN A 200 6.50 5.89 -22.83
N ARG A 201 6.38 5.24 -21.66
CA ARG A 201 7.48 4.95 -20.75
C ARG A 201 8.55 4.05 -21.37
N SER A 202 9.81 4.42 -21.21
CA SER A 202 10.98 3.68 -21.67
C SER A 202 11.89 3.32 -20.48
N ASN A 203 11.96 2.03 -20.16
CA ASN A 203 12.61 1.52 -18.96
C ASN A 203 13.95 0.85 -19.30
N ARG A 204 15.05 1.31 -18.67
CA ARG A 204 16.37 0.65 -18.73
C ARG A 204 16.61 -0.15 -17.46
N VAL A 205 16.83 -1.46 -17.56
CA VAL A 205 17.03 -2.33 -16.38
C VAL A 205 18.50 -2.32 -15.96
N PHE A 206 18.77 -2.15 -14.66
CA PHE A 206 20.07 -2.45 -14.07
C PHE A 206 20.24 -3.97 -13.93
N THR A 207 21.18 -4.55 -14.67
CA THR A 207 21.58 -5.96 -14.53
C THR A 207 22.77 -6.06 -13.57
N ALA A 208 22.72 -7.03 -12.65
CA ALA A 208 23.69 -7.17 -11.56
C ALA A 208 25.02 -7.84 -11.97
N HIS A 209 25.53 -7.57 -13.18
CA HIS A 209 26.79 -8.12 -13.69
C HIS A 209 27.96 -7.16 -13.46
N ASP A 210 28.09 -6.71 -12.21
CA ASP A 210 29.33 -6.19 -11.66
C ASP A 210 30.01 -7.34 -10.87
N PRO A 211 31.22 -7.79 -11.26
CA PRO A 211 31.90 -8.90 -10.57
C PRO A 211 32.21 -8.63 -9.09
N LEU A 212 32.41 -7.37 -8.69
CA LEU A 212 33.01 -7.00 -7.41
C LEU A 212 32.09 -7.29 -6.22
N LEU A 213 30.81 -6.95 -6.34
CA LEU A 213 29.84 -7.09 -5.26
C LEU A 213 29.48 -8.55 -4.95
N THR A 214 29.68 -9.47 -5.90
CA THR A 214 29.48 -10.90 -5.67
C THR A 214 30.59 -11.49 -4.78
N VAL A 215 31.84 -11.06 -4.98
CA VAL A 215 32.97 -11.46 -4.13
C VAL A 215 32.82 -10.86 -2.74
N LEU A 216 32.58 -9.54 -2.64
CA LEU A 216 32.44 -8.83 -1.37
C LEU A 216 31.29 -9.35 -0.49
N LYS A 217 30.23 -9.91 -1.09
CA LYS A 217 29.11 -10.51 -0.35
C LYS A 217 29.40 -11.95 0.12
N ASN A 218 30.29 -12.67 -0.56
CA ASN A 218 30.70 -14.03 -0.19
C ASN A 218 31.79 -14.05 0.89
N GLU A 219 32.58 -12.98 1.03
CA GLU A 219 33.68 -12.85 2.00
C GLU A 219 33.38 -11.89 3.17
N MET A 220 32.11 -11.52 3.39
CA MET A 220 31.73 -10.56 4.44
C MET A 220 31.71 -11.18 5.84
N MET A 221 32.60 -10.70 6.72
CA MET A 221 32.64 -11.03 8.15
C MET A 221 32.06 -9.89 9.01
N ASP A 222 31.44 -10.25 10.14
CA ASP A 222 31.01 -9.38 11.26
C ASP A 222 30.24 -8.07 10.92
N PRO A 223 28.99 -8.15 10.41
CA PRO A 223 28.11 -7.00 10.25
C PRO A 223 27.62 -6.41 11.59
N TYR A 224 27.78 -5.10 11.78
CA TYR A 224 27.38 -4.35 12.98
C TYR A 224 25.87 -4.05 13.05
N VAL A 225 25.28 -4.02 14.26
CA VAL A 225 23.85 -3.73 14.49
C VAL A 225 23.65 -2.75 15.66
N LEU A 226 22.94 -1.65 15.41
CA LEU A 226 22.60 -0.59 16.39
C LEU A 226 21.24 -0.86 17.09
N ARG A 227 21.01 -0.31 18.30
CA ARG A 227 19.76 -0.46 19.09
C ARG A 227 19.44 0.73 20.02
N SER A 228 18.15 0.89 20.38
CA SER A 228 17.55 1.46 21.63
C SER A 228 16.37 2.44 21.36
N LEU A 229 15.29 2.66 22.16
CA LEU A 229 14.45 1.82 23.06
C LEU A 229 13.21 2.65 23.63
N THR A 230 11.98 2.08 23.72
CA THR A 230 10.80 2.49 24.61
C THR A 230 10.14 3.90 24.38
N LEU A 231 8.94 4.37 24.88
CA LEU A 231 7.61 3.93 25.43
C LEU A 231 6.67 5.20 25.61
N LEU A 232 5.40 5.32 26.12
CA LEU A 232 4.24 4.54 26.68
C LEU A 232 2.93 5.43 26.63
N LEU A 233 1.72 4.85 26.41
CA LEU A 233 0.34 5.24 26.92
C LEU A 233 -0.30 6.65 26.63
N THR A 234 -1.63 6.96 26.77
CA THR A 234 -2.86 6.28 27.32
C THR A 234 -4.21 6.92 26.83
N THR A 235 -5.30 6.12 26.65
CA THR A 235 -6.80 6.37 26.89
C THR A 235 -7.54 7.62 26.32
N THR A 236 -8.88 7.69 26.08
CA THR A 236 -10.10 6.82 26.25
C THR A 236 -11.28 7.35 25.38
N ASP A 237 -12.29 6.50 25.09
CA ASP A 237 -13.74 6.72 24.81
C ASP A 237 -14.24 7.99 24.06
N ASP A 238 -15.19 7.93 23.11
CA ASP A 238 -16.56 7.39 23.23
C ASP A 238 -17.10 6.80 21.90
N THR A 239 -18.15 5.96 21.95
CA THR A 239 -18.64 5.21 20.76
C THR A 239 -19.79 5.89 19.99
N LEU A 240 -19.63 6.01 18.66
CA LEU A 240 -20.72 6.22 17.70
C LEU A 240 -20.85 4.99 16.80
N ASN A 241 -22.07 4.47 16.62
CA ASN A 241 -22.31 3.27 15.82
C ASN A 241 -22.20 3.57 14.32
N ILE A 242 -21.12 3.09 13.70
CA ILE A 242 -20.87 3.18 12.26
C ILE A 242 -20.97 1.77 11.66
N ALA A 243 -21.73 1.61 10.57
CA ALA A 243 -21.80 0.35 9.84
C ALA A 243 -20.58 0.23 8.89
N ILE A 244 -19.76 -0.79 9.09
CA ILE A 244 -18.48 -0.96 8.37
C ILE A 244 -18.44 -2.36 7.75
N ASN A 245 -18.30 -2.41 6.42
CA ASN A 245 -18.28 -3.63 5.62
C ASN A 245 -16.94 -3.86 4.90
N ASN A 246 -16.09 -2.84 4.78
CA ASN A 246 -14.73 -2.95 4.28
C ASN A 246 -13.74 -2.03 5.02
N LEU A 247 -12.45 -2.41 4.98
CA LEU A 247 -11.31 -1.60 5.35
C LEU A 247 -10.25 -1.75 4.24
N VAL A 248 -9.87 -0.65 3.59
CA VAL A 248 -8.92 -0.68 2.46
C VAL A 248 -7.70 0.18 2.75
N PHE A 249 -6.53 -0.36 2.44
CA PHE A 249 -5.27 0.36 2.49
C PHE A 249 -4.40 -0.04 1.28
N MET A 250 -4.35 0.81 0.25
CA MET A 250 -3.68 0.52 -1.02
C MET A 250 -4.19 -0.78 -1.68
N ASP A 251 -3.33 -1.79 -1.87
CA ASP A 251 -3.64 -3.08 -2.46
C ASP A 251 -4.10 -4.16 -1.46
N ASP A 252 -3.97 -3.90 -0.15
CA ASP A 252 -4.58 -4.70 0.92
C ASP A 252 -6.05 -4.28 1.12
N SER A 253 -6.99 -5.17 0.81
CA SER A 253 -8.43 -4.95 1.01
C SER A 253 -9.02 -5.96 1.98
N THR A 254 -9.71 -5.51 3.02
CA THR A 254 -10.35 -6.36 4.02
C THR A 254 -11.86 -6.23 3.92
N LEU A 255 -12.56 -7.35 3.75
CA LEU A 255 -14.02 -7.43 3.81
C LEU A 255 -14.48 -7.92 5.19
N ILE A 256 -15.57 -7.35 5.69
CA ILE A 256 -16.12 -7.65 7.02
C ILE A 256 -17.63 -7.87 6.88
N SER A 257 -18.12 -9.03 7.31
CA SER A 257 -19.54 -9.36 7.27
C SER A 257 -20.01 -10.08 8.54
N SER A 258 -21.28 -9.88 8.88
CA SER A 258 -21.98 -10.66 9.91
C SER A 258 -22.52 -12.00 9.40
N SER A 259 -22.29 -12.37 8.13
CA SER A 259 -22.72 -13.67 7.59
C SER A 259 -21.86 -14.13 6.41
N LYS A 260 -21.83 -15.46 6.18
CA LYS A 260 -21.18 -16.04 4.99
C LYS A 260 -21.79 -15.51 3.69
N ALA A 261 -23.13 -15.49 3.59
CA ALA A 261 -23.85 -15.00 2.41
C ALA A 261 -23.57 -13.52 2.11
N GLY A 262 -23.45 -12.68 3.15
CA GLY A 262 -23.05 -11.27 2.98
C GLY A 262 -21.61 -11.13 2.47
N LEU A 263 -20.69 -12.01 2.88
CA LEU A 263 -19.32 -12.04 2.38
C LEU A 263 -19.26 -12.56 0.92
N GLU A 264 -20.03 -13.60 0.59
CA GLU A 264 -20.17 -14.14 -0.77
C GLU A 264 -20.73 -13.08 -1.74
N HIS A 265 -21.73 -12.31 -1.32
CA HIS A 265 -22.29 -11.20 -2.08
C HIS A 265 -21.29 -10.04 -2.30
N MET A 266 -20.47 -9.70 -1.29
CA MET A 266 -19.42 -8.69 -1.47
C MET A 266 -18.27 -9.18 -2.37
N LEU A 267 -17.94 -10.47 -2.31
CA LEU A 267 -16.98 -11.10 -3.23
C LEU A 267 -17.46 -11.04 -4.69
N LEU A 268 -18.74 -11.31 -4.95
CA LEU A 268 -19.32 -11.20 -6.30
C LEU A 268 -19.10 -9.82 -6.90
N ILE A 269 -19.49 -8.77 -6.18
CA ILE A 269 -19.32 -7.37 -6.61
C ILE A 269 -17.85 -7.05 -6.91
N ILE A 270 -16.92 -7.65 -6.16
CA ILE A 270 -15.48 -7.39 -6.28
C ILE A 270 -14.83 -8.16 -7.43
N GLU A 271 -15.19 -9.43 -7.68
CA GLU A 271 -14.70 -10.15 -8.87
C GLU A 271 -15.29 -9.55 -10.16
N GLU A 272 -16.55 -9.11 -10.17
CA GLU A 272 -17.11 -8.31 -11.28
C GLU A 272 -16.36 -6.98 -11.47
N PHE A 273 -16.04 -6.28 -10.37
CA PHE A 273 -15.26 -5.05 -10.43
C PHE A 273 -13.84 -5.29 -10.97
N TYR A 274 -13.14 -6.35 -10.54
CA TYR A 274 -11.82 -6.70 -11.06
C TYR A 274 -11.88 -7.02 -12.57
N MET A 275 -12.86 -7.82 -13.00
CA MET A 275 -13.09 -8.15 -14.41
C MET A 275 -13.36 -6.90 -15.26
N LEU A 276 -14.23 -5.98 -14.80
CA LEU A 276 -14.47 -4.69 -15.47
C LEU A 276 -13.20 -3.82 -15.54
N ASN A 277 -12.39 -3.81 -14.48
CA ASN A 277 -11.17 -3.03 -14.40
C ASN A 277 -9.97 -3.67 -15.13
N ASN A 278 -10.11 -4.91 -15.65
CA ASN A 278 -9.02 -5.74 -16.19
C ASN A 278 -7.89 -5.99 -15.17
N THR A 279 -8.22 -5.98 -13.88
CA THR A 279 -7.36 -6.38 -12.77
C THR A 279 -7.73 -7.79 -12.30
N SER A 280 -7.02 -8.34 -11.31
CA SER A 280 -7.39 -9.61 -10.70
C SER A 280 -6.98 -9.68 -9.24
N ALA A 281 -7.70 -10.47 -8.46
CA ALA A 281 -7.29 -10.89 -7.14
C ALA A 281 -6.03 -11.77 -7.17
N ASN A 282 -5.38 -11.90 -6.02
CA ASN A 282 -4.39 -12.94 -5.75
C ASN A 282 -4.98 -13.96 -4.76
N HIS A 283 -5.84 -14.84 -5.27
CA HIS A 283 -6.58 -15.83 -4.48
C HIS A 283 -5.69 -16.71 -3.59
N GLN A 284 -4.42 -16.91 -3.95
CA GLN A 284 -3.44 -17.68 -3.14
C GLN A 284 -3.01 -16.99 -1.84
N LYS A 285 -3.28 -15.68 -1.70
CA LYS A 285 -3.05 -14.89 -0.47
C LYS A 285 -4.33 -14.63 0.31
N TYR A 286 -5.50 -15.04 -0.17
CA TYR A 286 -6.76 -14.78 0.54
C TYR A 286 -6.75 -15.47 1.90
N VAL A 287 -7.08 -14.71 2.96
CA VAL A 287 -7.09 -15.20 4.34
C VAL A 287 -8.47 -14.98 4.95
N LEU A 288 -9.22 -16.08 5.12
CA LEU A 288 -10.53 -16.07 5.76
C LEU A 288 -10.40 -16.28 7.27
N ILE A 289 -11.15 -15.53 8.06
CA ILE A 289 -11.22 -15.67 9.52
C ILE A 289 -12.69 -15.57 9.95
N SER A 290 -13.15 -16.44 10.84
CA SER A 290 -14.48 -16.34 11.43
C SER A 290 -14.53 -16.91 12.83
N ASN A 291 -15.33 -16.30 13.71
CA ASN A 291 -15.69 -16.87 15.01
C ASN A 291 -16.82 -17.93 14.90
N SER A 292 -17.52 -17.98 13.76
CA SER A 292 -18.71 -18.80 13.52
C SER A 292 -18.37 -20.21 13.02
N LEU A 293 -17.14 -20.40 12.53
CA LEU A 293 -16.60 -21.71 12.17
C LEU A 293 -16.20 -22.44 13.46
N SER A 294 -16.85 -23.57 13.78
CA SER A 294 -16.57 -24.37 14.98
C SER A 294 -15.28 -25.20 14.84
N LEU A 295 -14.16 -24.49 14.66
CA LEU A 295 -12.79 -25.02 14.56
C LEU A 295 -12.30 -25.38 15.96
N THR A 296 -12.76 -26.54 16.44
CA THR A 296 -12.26 -27.17 17.68
C THR A 296 -10.78 -27.53 17.55
N THR A 297 -10.08 -27.55 18.68
CA THR A 297 -8.62 -27.29 18.79
C THR A 297 -7.65 -28.33 18.20
N THR A 298 -8.12 -29.35 17.47
CA THR A 298 -7.30 -30.53 17.10
C THR A 298 -7.59 -31.17 15.74
N SER A 299 -8.50 -30.65 14.91
CA SER A 299 -8.83 -31.24 13.60
C SER A 299 -8.32 -30.40 12.41
N THR A 300 -8.16 -31.07 11.26
CA THR A 300 -7.70 -30.47 10.00
C THR A 300 -8.58 -29.30 9.57
N ILE A 301 -7.95 -28.16 9.26
CA ILE A 301 -8.60 -27.02 8.61
C ILE A 301 -9.02 -27.46 7.22
N PHE A 302 -10.32 -27.63 7.01
CA PHE A 302 -10.88 -27.81 5.67
C PHE A 302 -11.07 -26.44 5.00
N PRO A 303 -10.91 -26.34 3.67
CA PRO A 303 -11.28 -25.15 2.92
C PRO A 303 -12.76 -24.81 3.12
N VAL A 304 -13.08 -23.52 3.11
CA VAL A 304 -14.46 -23.03 3.02
C VAL A 304 -14.70 -22.60 1.59
N ASP A 305 -15.58 -23.33 0.90
CA ASP A 305 -16.05 -22.95 -0.43
C ASP A 305 -17.03 -21.78 -0.30
N LEU A 306 -16.64 -20.63 -0.83
CA LEU A 306 -17.47 -19.44 -0.99
C LEU A 306 -18.09 -19.52 -2.38
N ASN A 307 -19.41 -19.70 -2.44
CA ASN A 307 -20.14 -19.88 -3.69
C ASN A 307 -20.46 -18.51 -4.29
N LEU A 308 -20.22 -18.39 -5.58
CA LEU A 308 -20.40 -17.17 -6.34
C LEU A 308 -21.45 -17.44 -7.42
N GLU A 309 -22.59 -16.74 -7.35
CA GLU A 309 -23.59 -16.79 -8.42
C GLU A 309 -22.96 -16.36 -9.76
N LEU A 310 -23.12 -17.19 -10.79
CA LEU A 310 -22.55 -16.93 -12.11
C LEU A 310 -23.25 -15.74 -12.77
N SER A 311 -22.45 -14.79 -13.26
CA SER A 311 -22.94 -13.62 -13.99
C SER A 311 -22.29 -13.52 -15.38
N PRO A 312 -22.77 -12.65 -16.28
CA PRO A 312 -22.13 -12.42 -17.58
C PRO A 312 -20.70 -11.85 -17.47
N LEU A 313 -20.30 -11.36 -16.30
CA LEU A 313 -18.98 -10.76 -16.02
C LEU A 313 -18.07 -11.67 -15.18
N ASN A 314 -18.64 -12.56 -14.36
CA ASN A 314 -17.90 -13.45 -13.47
C ASN A 314 -17.98 -14.93 -13.91
N SER A 315 -16.82 -15.50 -14.26
CA SER A 315 -16.66 -16.92 -14.64
C SER A 315 -16.24 -17.84 -13.48
N ILE A 316 -15.99 -17.30 -12.29
CA ILE A 316 -15.62 -18.05 -11.08
C ILE A 316 -16.92 -18.41 -10.33
N SER A 317 -17.31 -19.68 -10.35
CA SER A 317 -18.51 -20.19 -9.65
C SER A 317 -18.31 -20.48 -8.16
N SER A 318 -17.08 -20.74 -7.73
CA SER A 318 -16.73 -20.92 -6.32
C SER A 318 -15.27 -20.59 -6.06
N LEU A 319 -15.00 -20.09 -4.85
CA LEU A 319 -13.66 -19.80 -4.36
C LEU A 319 -13.41 -20.54 -3.05
N SER A 320 -12.44 -21.46 -3.05
CA SER A 320 -12.10 -22.27 -1.89
C SER A 320 -10.99 -21.59 -1.08
N VAL A 321 -11.31 -21.05 0.10
CA VAL A 321 -10.34 -20.35 0.98
C VAL A 321 -10.14 -21.13 2.26
N THR A 322 -8.88 -21.39 2.65
CA THR A 322 -8.56 -22.05 3.92
C THR A 322 -8.63 -21.03 5.08
N PRO A 323 -9.52 -21.23 6.07
CA PRO A 323 -9.66 -20.28 7.17
C PRO A 323 -8.52 -20.42 8.20
N ILE A 324 -8.09 -19.31 8.78
CA ILE A 324 -7.19 -19.33 9.93
C ILE A 324 -7.94 -19.85 11.17
N SER A 325 -7.30 -20.74 11.94
CA SER A 325 -7.89 -21.28 13.17
C SER A 325 -8.15 -20.17 14.20
N ILE A 326 -9.26 -20.32 14.92
CA ILE A 326 -9.70 -19.45 16.02
C ILE A 326 -8.63 -19.22 17.10
N THR A 327 -7.65 -20.13 17.24
CA THR A 327 -6.54 -20.01 18.21
C THR A 327 -5.23 -19.47 17.65
N SER A 328 -5.13 -19.26 16.33
CA SER A 328 -3.95 -18.67 15.67
C SER A 328 -4.02 -17.14 15.60
N SER A 329 -2.85 -16.51 15.49
CA SER A 329 -2.72 -15.08 15.24
C SER A 329 -2.45 -14.78 13.77
N PHE A 330 -3.01 -13.67 13.28
CA PHE A 330 -2.79 -13.14 11.93
C PHE A 330 -2.20 -11.73 12.01
N GLN A 331 -1.72 -11.18 10.89
CA GLN A 331 -1.14 -9.84 10.82
C GLN A 331 -1.94 -8.95 9.87
N PHE A 332 -2.25 -7.72 10.30
CA PHE A 332 -2.96 -6.71 9.52
C PHE A 332 -2.28 -5.35 9.74
N LEU A 333 -1.92 -4.66 8.65
CA LEU A 333 -1.15 -3.39 8.66
C LEU A 333 0.09 -3.41 9.59
N GLY A 334 0.74 -4.58 9.67
CA GLY A 334 1.92 -4.81 10.53
C GLY A 334 1.62 -5.21 11.98
N VAL A 335 0.41 -4.99 12.49
CA VAL A 335 -0.02 -5.37 13.85
C VAL A 335 -0.56 -6.80 13.87
N TRP A 336 -0.38 -7.52 14.98
CA TRP A 336 -0.87 -8.89 15.14
C TRP A 336 -2.18 -8.96 15.92
N PHE A 337 -3.12 -9.76 15.44
CA PHE A 337 -4.46 -9.95 15.98
C PHE A 337 -4.77 -11.42 16.24
N ASN A 338 -5.76 -11.70 17.09
CA ASN A 338 -6.42 -13.01 17.20
C ASN A 338 -7.93 -12.81 17.39
N ILE A 339 -8.73 -13.68 16.76
CA ILE A 339 -10.19 -13.56 16.70
C ILE A 339 -10.90 -13.74 18.07
N LYS A 340 -10.23 -14.25 19.12
CA LYS A 340 -10.76 -14.27 20.50
C LYS A 340 -10.38 -13.04 21.35
N GLY A 341 -9.65 -12.06 20.79
CA GLY A 341 -9.11 -10.92 21.54
C GLY A 341 -8.05 -11.26 22.61
N SER A 342 -7.63 -12.53 22.74
CA SER A 342 -6.60 -12.90 23.73
C SER A 342 -5.24 -12.35 23.36
N GLN A 343 -4.68 -11.52 24.22
CA GLN A 343 -3.30 -11.02 24.11
C GLN A 343 -2.23 -12.10 24.38
N ASP A 344 -2.60 -13.34 24.73
CA ASP A 344 -1.64 -14.34 25.20
C ASP A 344 -0.71 -14.86 24.11
N PHE A 345 -1.10 -14.76 22.83
CA PHE A 345 -0.18 -14.98 21.72
C PHE A 345 0.87 -13.86 21.64
N VAL A 346 0.49 -12.58 21.87
CA VAL A 346 1.43 -11.44 21.93
C VAL A 346 2.41 -11.64 23.08
N LYS A 347 1.91 -11.98 24.27
CA LYS A 347 2.74 -12.28 25.45
C LYS A 347 3.71 -13.44 25.18
N LYS A 348 3.25 -14.53 24.52
CA LYS A 348 4.10 -15.65 24.10
C LYS A 348 5.13 -15.25 23.04
N GLN A 349 4.78 -14.41 22.06
CA GLN A 349 5.70 -13.96 21.02
C GLN A 349 6.75 -12.97 21.56
N ILE A 350 6.37 -12.10 22.48
CA ILE A 350 7.29 -11.25 23.27
C ILE A 350 8.22 -12.14 24.09
N ALA A 351 7.69 -13.08 24.88
CA ALA A 351 8.50 -14.03 25.65
C ALA A 351 9.44 -14.85 24.75
N GLY A 352 9.00 -15.26 23.57
CA GLY A 352 9.84 -15.95 22.56
C GLY A 352 10.98 -15.06 22.04
N LYS A 353 10.69 -13.81 21.66
CA LYS A 353 11.71 -12.83 21.22
C LYS A 353 12.69 -12.47 22.35
N CYS A 354 12.20 -12.31 23.58
CA CYS A 354 13.02 -12.13 24.77
C CYS A 354 13.91 -13.34 25.00
N ASN A 355 13.36 -14.56 25.06
CA ASN A 355 14.13 -15.79 25.26
C ASN A 355 15.18 -16.03 24.16
N SER A 356 14.84 -15.73 22.90
CA SER A 356 15.79 -15.76 21.78
C SER A 356 16.95 -14.79 22.00
N PHE A 357 16.66 -13.53 22.35
CA PHE A 357 17.70 -12.53 22.64
C PHE A 357 18.54 -12.90 23.87
N THR A 358 17.92 -13.41 24.95
CA THR A 358 18.63 -13.92 26.12
C THR A 358 19.50 -15.14 25.79
N ALA A 359 19.09 -15.97 24.82
CA ALA A 359 19.92 -17.07 24.32
C ALA A 359 21.11 -16.56 23.50
N THR A 360 20.95 -15.53 22.66
CA THR A 360 22.07 -14.85 21.98
C THR A 360 23.05 -14.22 22.95
N LEU A 361 22.57 -13.70 24.09
CA LEU A 361 23.41 -13.10 25.15
C LEU A 361 23.98 -14.11 26.15
N ARG A 362 23.62 -15.40 26.10
CA ARG A 362 24.19 -16.39 27.02
C ARG A 362 25.65 -16.67 26.66
N PRO A 363 26.61 -16.55 27.60
CA PRO A 363 27.99 -16.90 27.32
C PRO A 363 28.09 -18.39 27.01
N VAL A 364 28.53 -18.70 25.79
CA VAL A 364 28.78 -20.08 25.36
C VAL A 364 29.93 -20.64 26.20
N ARG A 365 29.69 -21.77 26.89
CA ARG A 365 30.79 -22.52 27.52
C ARG A 365 31.68 -23.07 26.41
N LEU A 366 32.84 -22.46 26.22
CA LEU A 366 33.94 -23.06 25.47
C LEU A 366 34.27 -24.41 26.12
N SER A 367 34.12 -25.49 25.36
CA SER A 367 34.55 -26.81 25.83
C SER A 367 36.06 -26.81 25.99
N THR A 368 36.54 -27.15 27.18
CA THR A 368 37.93 -27.54 27.36
C THR A 368 38.21 -28.76 26.47
N LYS A 369 39.22 -28.65 25.61
CA LYS A 369 39.85 -29.78 24.92
C LYS A 369 40.95 -30.37 25.80
#